data_AF-A0A3A1XJU7-F1
#
_entry.id   AF-A0A3A1XJU7-F1
#
_cell.length_a   1.000
_cell.length_b   1.000
_cell.length_c   1.000
_cell.angle_alpha   90.00
_cell.angle_beta   90.00
_cell.angle_gamma   90.00
#
_symmetry.space_group_name_H-M   'P 1'
#
loop_
_entity.id
_entity.type
_entity.pdbx_description
1 polymer ?
#
loop_
_entity_poly.entity_id
_entity_poly.type
_entity_poly.pdbx_seq_one_letter_code
_entity_poly.pdbx_strand_id
1 'polypeptide(L)'
;VPLPIGNGEQRFNAEPVVNAGGAVMVNDADFNAKWFIDEGLALLQNKKQLQAMRTKSWNYGIRDAADVMAKHILEIAKEGRK
;
A
#
# COMPACT_ATOMS: atom_id res chain seq x y z
N VAL A 1 -2.92 -1.71 6.44
CA VAL A 1 -1.97 -2.80 6.67
C VAL A 1 -2.30 -3.42 8.02
N PRO A 2 -2.99 -4.57 8.07
CA PRO A 2 -3.84 -4.90 9.23
C PRO A 2 -3.34 -6.05 10.09
N LEU A 3 -2.08 -6.49 9.99
CA LEU A 3 -1.57 -7.58 10.85
C LEU A 3 -0.99 -6.99 12.15
N PRO A 4 -1.66 -7.15 13.30
CA PRO A 4 -1.27 -6.53 14.57
C PRO A 4 -0.14 -7.28 15.28
N ILE A 5 0.52 -8.24 14.61
CA ILE A 5 1.58 -9.05 15.21
C ILE A 5 2.90 -8.25 15.13
N GLY A 6 3.41 -7.89 16.31
CA GLY A 6 4.34 -6.78 16.55
C GLY A 6 5.82 -7.04 16.25
N ASN A 7 6.16 -7.38 15.01
CA ASN A 7 7.55 -7.23 14.54
C ASN A 7 7.82 -5.85 13.89
N GLY A 8 6.79 -5.00 13.77
CA GLY A 8 6.90 -3.65 13.20
C GLY A 8 6.98 -3.61 11.67
N GLU A 9 7.04 -4.75 10.99
CA GLU A 9 7.27 -4.82 9.53
C GLU A 9 6.13 -4.20 8.72
N GLN A 10 4.94 -4.15 9.30
CA GLN A 10 3.77 -3.56 8.64
C GLN A 10 3.94 -2.08 8.31
N ARG A 11 4.76 -1.35 9.07
CA ARG A 11 5.14 0.03 8.72
C ARG A 11 5.81 0.07 7.35
N PHE A 12 6.80 -0.79 7.12
CA PHE A 12 7.54 -0.84 5.86
C PHE A 12 6.70 -1.29 4.67
N ASN A 13 5.65 -2.08 4.92
CA ASN A 13 4.67 -2.43 3.88
C ASN A 13 3.81 -1.23 3.45
N ALA A 14 3.54 -0.28 4.36
CA ALA A 14 2.73 0.91 4.08
C ALA A 14 3.54 2.11 3.61
N GLU A 15 4.77 2.28 4.10
CA GLU A 15 5.64 3.43 3.82
C GLU A 15 5.74 3.80 2.33
N PRO A 16 5.91 2.86 1.39
CA PRO A 16 6.00 3.22 -0.01
C PRO A 16 4.76 3.92 -0.56
N VAL A 17 3.56 3.47 -0.17
CA VAL A 17 2.29 4.08 -0.60
C VAL A 17 2.10 5.45 0.06
N VAL A 18 2.53 5.59 1.31
CA VAL A 18 2.51 6.87 2.04
C VAL A 18 3.46 7.87 1.39
N ASN A 19 4.69 7.46 1.06
CA ASN A 19 5.69 8.28 0.37
C ASN A 19 5.22 8.70 -1.02
N ALA A 20 4.45 7.85 -1.71
CA ALA A 20 3.80 8.21 -2.97
C ALA A 20 2.66 9.23 -2.81
N GLY A 21 2.22 9.52 -1.58
CA GLY A 21 1.06 10.37 -1.28
C GLY A 21 -0.29 9.65 -1.48
N GLY A 22 -0.28 8.32 -1.51
CA GLY A 22 -1.46 7.49 -1.73
C GLY A 22 -2.17 7.05 -0.45
N ALA A 23 -1.52 7.21 0.71
CA ALA A 23 -2.03 6.79 2.02
C ALA A 23 -1.53 7.72 3.13
N VAL A 24 -2.15 7.62 4.31
CA VAL A 24 -1.67 8.23 5.56
C VAL A 24 -1.29 7.12 6.53
N MET A 25 -0.26 7.36 7.33
CA MET A 25 0.18 6.47 8.39
C MET A 25 -0.12 7.09 9.75
N VAL A 26 -0.62 6.27 10.67
CA VAL A 26 -0.94 6.67 12.03
C VAL A 26 -0.29 5.64 12.95
N ASN A 27 0.33 6.09 14.03
CA ASN A 27 0.83 5.15 15.03
C ASN A 27 -0.35 4.58 15.81
N ASP A 28 -0.24 3.33 16.25
CA ASP A 28 -1.31 2.65 16.99
C ASP A 28 -1.74 3.43 18.24
N ALA A 29 -0.79 4.06 18.95
CA ALA A 29 -1.06 4.87 20.14
C ALA A 29 -1.84 6.17 19.83
N ASP A 30 -1.71 6.68 18.61
CA ASP A 30 -2.37 7.91 18.15
C ASP A 30 -3.73 7.62 17.50
N PHE A 31 -3.95 6.38 17.05
CA PHE A 31 -5.19 5.97 16.41
C PHE A 31 -6.30 5.72 17.44
N ASN A 32 -7.05 6.78 17.74
CA ASN A 32 -8.19 6.77 18.66
C ASN A 32 -9.44 7.40 18.01
N ALA A 33 -10.57 7.40 18.73
CA ALA A 33 -11.83 7.92 18.24
C ALA A 33 -11.77 9.41 17.83
N LYS A 34 -11.02 10.23 18.58
CA LYS A 34 -10.85 11.64 18.27
C LYS A 34 -10.07 11.82 16.97
N TRP A 35 -8.94 11.14 16.82
CA TRP A 35 -8.18 11.16 15.57
C TRP A 35 -9.03 10.71 14.37
N PHE A 36 -9.81 9.64 14.54
CA PHE A 36 -10.66 9.15 13.47
C PHE A 36 -11.73 10.16 13.04
N ILE A 37 -12.36 10.88 13.99
CA ILE A 37 -13.37 11.89 13.68
C ILE A 37 -12.72 13.12 13.03
N ASP A 38 -11.62 13.61 13.60
CA ASP A 38 -11.03 14.88 13.16
C ASP A 38 -10.28 14.74 11.84
N GLU A 39 -9.49 13.67 11.68
CA GLU A 39 -8.61 13.48 10.53
C GLU A 39 -9.20 12.45 9.56
N GLY A 40 -9.61 11.29 10.07
CA GLY A 40 -10.11 10.18 9.25
C GLY A 40 -11.39 10.53 8.51
N LEU A 41 -12.41 11.01 9.23
CA LEU A 41 -13.70 11.37 8.65
C LEU A 41 -13.59 12.62 7.76
N ALA A 42 -12.80 13.62 8.17
CA ALA A 42 -12.54 14.80 7.34
C ALA A 42 -11.90 14.40 6.00
N LEU A 43 -10.91 13.49 6.02
CA LEU A 43 -10.33 12.93 4.81
C LEU A 43 -11.37 12.19 3.95
N LEU A 44 -12.20 11.34 4.56
CA LEU A 44 -13.25 10.59 3.84
C LEU A 44 -14.29 11.51 3.18
N GLN A 45 -14.53 12.69 3.74
CA GLN A 45 -15.43 13.69 3.18
C GLN A 45 -14.76 14.53 2.07
N ASN A 46 -13.43 14.60 2.03
CA ASN A 46 -12.68 15.33 1.02
C ASN A 46 -12.47 14.51 -0.27
N LYS A 47 -13.48 14.56 -1.16
CA LYS A 47 -13.44 13.85 -2.46
C LYS A 47 -12.22 14.20 -3.32
N LYS A 48 -11.77 15.47 -3.33
CA LYS A 48 -10.63 15.90 -4.14
C LYS A 48 -9.35 15.23 -3.67
N GLN A 49 -9.12 15.22 -2.36
CA GLN A 49 -7.97 14.58 -1.75
C GLN A 49 -8.00 13.07 -1.95
N LEU A 50 -9.15 12.42 -1.76
CA LEU A 50 -9.30 10.99 -2.02
C LEU A 50 -8.98 10.61 -3.47
N GLN A 51 -9.41 11.41 -4.45
CA GLN A 51 -9.09 11.14 -5.85
C GLN A 51 -7.59 11.27 -6.13
N ALA A 52 -6.93 12.29 -5.57
CA ALA A 52 -5.49 12.44 -5.69
C ALA A 52 -4.75 11.24 -5.08
N MET A 53 -5.12 10.84 -3.85
CA MET A 53 -4.55 9.67 -3.17
C MET A 53 -4.80 8.37 -3.96
N ARG A 54 -6.00 8.19 -4.53
CA ARG A 54 -6.32 7.05 -5.39
C ARG A 54 -5.40 6.98 -6.59
N THR A 55 -5.18 8.08 -7.31
CA THR A 55 -4.28 8.11 -8.47
C THR A 55 -2.84 7.79 -8.06
N LYS A 56 -2.37 8.33 -6.93
CA LYS A 56 -1.02 8.05 -6.43
C LYS A 56 -0.83 6.58 -6.03
N SER A 57 -1.77 6.02 -5.28
CA SER A 57 -1.79 4.59 -4.93
C SER A 57 -1.85 3.70 -6.16
N TRP A 58 -2.65 4.07 -7.16
CA TRP A 58 -2.77 3.33 -8.41
C TRP A 58 -1.45 3.30 -9.18
N ASN A 59 -0.79 4.45 -9.32
CA ASN A 59 0.47 4.56 -10.06
C ASN A 59 1.64 3.88 -9.36
N TYR A 60 1.61 3.80 -8.02
CA TYR A 60 2.64 3.09 -7.26
C TYR A 60 2.45 1.56 -7.33
N GLY A 61 1.21 1.08 -7.30
CA GLY A 61 0.93 -0.35 -7.20
C GLY A 61 1.45 -1.16 -8.40
N ILE A 62 2.20 -2.23 -8.12
CA ILE A 62 2.61 -3.22 -9.14
C ILE A 62 1.43 -4.17 -9.37
N ARG A 63 0.89 -4.16 -10.59
CA ARG A 63 -0.37 -4.85 -10.94
C ARG A 63 -0.18 -6.09 -11.82
N ASP A 64 1.02 -6.28 -12.34
CA ASP A 64 1.40 -7.36 -13.26
C ASP A 64 2.46 -8.29 -12.65
N ALA A 65 2.73 -8.19 -11.35
CA ALA A 65 3.76 -8.98 -10.67
C ALA A 65 3.60 -10.49 -10.90
N ALA A 66 2.36 -10.99 -10.89
CA ALA A 66 2.07 -12.40 -11.16
C ALA A 66 2.45 -12.78 -12.61
N ASP A 67 2.12 -11.94 -13.59
CA ASP A 67 2.44 -12.16 -14.99
C ASP A 67 3.95 -12.10 -15.25
N VAL A 68 4.63 -11.13 -14.64
CA VAL A 68 6.10 -10.98 -14.70
C VAL A 68 6.78 -12.20 -14.09
N MET A 69 6.34 -12.64 -12.91
CA MET A 69 6.87 -13.81 -12.24
C MET A 69 6.66 -15.09 -13.06
N ALA A 70 5.46 -15.28 -13.62
CA ALA A 70 5.16 -16.42 -14.48
C ALA A 70 6.08 -16.46 -15.72
N LYS A 71 6.29 -15.31 -16.38
CA LYS A 71 7.21 -15.20 -17.53
C LYS A 71 8.63 -15.62 -17.17
N HIS A 72 9.18 -15.10 -16.07
CA HIS A 72 10.53 -15.43 -15.63
C HIS A 72 10.71 -16.91 -15.29
N ILE A 73 9.74 -17.52 -14.59
CA ILE A 73 9.80 -18.96 -14.27
C ILE A 73 9.80 -19.80 -15.56
N LEU A 74 8.98 -19.44 -16.55
CA LEU A 74 8.93 -20.15 -17.83
C LEU A 74 10.21 -19.99 -18.67
N GLU A 75 10.89 -18.85 -18.58
CA GLU A 75 12.18 -18.60 -19.22
C GLU A 75 13.27 -19.51 -18.62
N ILE A 76 13.43 -19.51 -17.30
CA ILE A 76 14.40 -20.35 -16.58
C ILE A 76 14.17 -21.85 -16.87
N ALA A 77 12.91 -22.29 -16.86
CA ALA A 77 12.56 -23.68 -17.15
C ALA A 77 12.86 -24.10 -18.60
N LYS A 78 12.92 -23.17 -19.56
CA LYS A 78 13.34 -23.48 -20.94
C LYS A 78 14.86 -23.62 -21.04
N GLU A 79 15.61 -22.80 -20.31
CA GLU A 79 17.08 -22.81 -20.32
C GLU A 79 17.63 -24.09 -19.67
N GLY A 80 17.09 -24.51 -18.52
CA GLY A 80 17.53 -25.73 -17.83
C GLY A 80 17.14 -27.05 -18.51
N ARG A 81 16.39 -27.00 -19.62
CA ARG A 81 16.05 -28.17 -20.46
C ARG A 81 16.95 -28.32 -21.69
N LYS A 82 17.85 -27.36 -21.94
CA LYS A 82 18.90 -27.47 -22.96
C LYS A 82 20.14 -28.12 -22.36
#